data_AF-T1BD36-F1
#
_entry.id   AF-T1BD36-F1
#
_cell.length_a   1.000
_cell.length_b   1.000
_cell.length_c   1.000
_cell.angle_alpha   90.00
_cell.angle_beta   90.00
_cell.angle_gamma   90.00
#
_symmetry.space_group_name_H-M   'P 1'
#
loop_
_entity.id
_entity.type
_entity.pdbx_description
1 polymer ?
#
loop_
_entity_poly.entity_id
_entity_poly.type
_entity_poly.pdbx_seq_one_letter_code
_entity_poly.pdbx_strand_id
1 'polypeptide(L)'
;MARDLAPLGYHISVFDSDAKGGGFMRTQVPRFRLPEAVIDEEVGYILDLGIDFRGGQRIDSLKALLAEGFDAVFVGCGAPRGRDLDLPGRARPRPSTSTSASTGWPRCRSATSTRSASA
;
A
#
# COMPACT_ATOMS: atom_id res chain seq x y z
N MET A 1 -11.32 4.05 -5.25
CA MET A 1 -11.70 4.22 -3.83
C MET A 1 -11.43 5.64 -3.38
N ALA A 2 -10.18 6.05 -3.11
CA ALA A 2 -9.91 7.41 -2.64
C ALA A 2 -10.39 8.51 -3.62
N ARG A 3 -10.11 8.33 -4.92
CA ARG A 3 -10.59 9.22 -6.00
C ARG A 3 -12.11 9.38 -6.07
N ASP A 4 -12.87 8.36 -5.67
CA ASP A 4 -14.33 8.33 -5.82
C ASP A 4 -14.99 8.93 -4.57
N LEU A 5 -14.32 8.84 -3.41
CA LEU A 5 -14.81 9.38 -2.14
C LEU A 5 -14.39 10.82 -1.88
N ALA A 6 -13.26 11.28 -2.44
CA ALA A 6 -12.80 12.66 -2.24
C ALA A 6 -13.82 13.71 -2.74
N PRO A 7 -14.45 13.57 -3.93
CA PRO A 7 -15.48 14.50 -4.39
C PRO A 7 -16.76 14.49 -3.55
N LEU A 8 -17.00 13.42 -2.77
CA LEU A 8 -18.15 13.33 -1.87
C LEU A 8 -17.92 14.08 -0.55
N GLY A 9 -16.76 14.71 -0.36
CA GLY A 9 -16.45 15.52 0.82
C GLY A 9 -15.85 14.75 2.00
N TYR A 10 -15.45 13.50 1.81
CA TYR A 10 -14.76 12.73 2.87
C TYR A 10 -13.31 13.18 3.03
N HIS A 11 -12.84 13.25 4.28
CA HIS A 11 -11.43 13.48 4.55
C HIS A 11 -10.68 12.14 4.53
N ILE A 12 -9.81 11.96 3.54
CA ILE A 12 -9.15 10.68 3.28
C ILE A 12 -7.67 10.79 3.65
N SER A 13 -7.20 9.85 4.47
CA SER A 13 -5.79 9.68 4.79
C SER A 13 -5.31 8.33 4.26
N VAL A 14 -4.36 8.37 3.32
CA VAL A 14 -3.79 7.17 2.71
C VAL A 14 -2.46 6.87 3.40
N PHE A 15 -2.35 5.68 3.99
CA PHE A 15 -1.09 5.18 4.55
C PHE A 15 -0.49 4.11 3.64
N ASP A 16 0.78 4.31 3.27
CA ASP A 16 1.53 3.34 2.49
C ASP A 16 2.92 3.12 3.10
N SER A 17 3.40 1.87 3.09
CA SER A 17 4.76 1.54 3.49
C SER A 17 5.81 2.08 2.51
N ASP A 18 5.45 2.30 1.25
CA ASP A 18 6.35 2.88 0.26
C ASP A 18 6.35 4.42 0.36
N ALA A 19 7.48 5.05 0.02
CA ALA A 19 7.63 6.49 0.12
C ALA A 19 6.73 7.28 -0.86
N LYS A 20 6.30 6.64 -1.95
CA LYS A 20 5.46 7.25 -2.98
C LYS A 20 4.32 6.30 -3.37
N GLY A 21 3.19 6.88 -3.77
CA GLY A 21 2.07 6.14 -4.32
C GLY A 21 2.43 5.40 -5.62
N GLY A 22 1.59 4.41 -5.96
CA GLY A 22 1.71 3.59 -7.17
C GLY A 22 1.86 2.09 -6.91
N GLY A 23 2.20 1.68 -5.68
CA GLY A 23 2.22 0.29 -5.23
C GLY A 23 2.97 -0.66 -6.18
N PHE A 24 2.32 -1.75 -6.59
CA PHE A 24 2.93 -2.76 -7.45
C PHE A 24 3.36 -2.21 -8.83
N MET A 25 2.58 -1.28 -9.40
CA MET A 25 2.89 -0.68 -10.70
C MET A 25 4.21 0.10 -10.65
N ARG A 26 4.52 0.74 -9.53
CA ARG A 26 5.78 1.45 -9.33
C ARG A 26 6.94 0.52 -9.02
N THR A 27 6.70 -0.50 -8.18
CA THR A 27 7.79 -1.28 -7.57
C THR A 27 8.22 -2.51 -8.38
N GLN A 28 7.34 -3.08 -9.20
CA GLN A 28 7.60 -4.36 -9.89
C GLN A 28 7.50 -4.28 -11.42
N VAL A 29 6.75 -3.34 -11.97
CA VAL A 29 6.63 -3.20 -13.43
C VAL A 29 7.87 -2.49 -13.98
N PRO A 30 8.56 -3.05 -14.98
CA PRO A 30 9.75 -2.40 -15.55
C PRO A 30 9.43 -1.04 -16.18
N ARG A 31 10.35 -0.08 -15.98
CA ARG A 31 10.22 1.32 -16.44
C ARG A 31 9.97 1.49 -17.94
N PHE A 32 10.51 0.60 -18.77
CA PHE A 32 10.31 0.66 -20.22
C PHE A 32 8.86 0.32 -20.64
N ARG A 33 8.12 -0.40 -19.80
CA ARG A 33 6.71 -0.74 -20.03
C ARG A 33 5.78 0.32 -19.45
N LEU A 34 6.14 0.87 -18.28
CA LEU A 34 5.37 1.90 -17.60
C LEU A 34 6.33 2.96 -17.04
N PRO A 35 6.46 4.12 -17.71
CA PRO A 35 7.30 5.21 -17.23
C PRO A 35 6.78 5.75 -15.89
N GLU A 36 7.70 6.05 -14.96
CA GLU A 36 7.32 6.59 -13.65
C GLU A 36 6.62 7.95 -13.73
N ALA A 37 6.89 8.74 -14.78
CA ALA A 37 6.25 10.04 -14.98
C ALA A 37 4.71 9.91 -15.08
N VAL A 38 4.21 8.88 -15.77
CA VAL A 38 2.76 8.64 -15.92
C VAL A 38 2.15 8.22 -14.58
N ILE A 39 2.89 7.43 -13.79
CA ILE A 39 2.43 7.03 -12.45
C ILE A 39 2.37 8.25 -11.53
N ASP A 40 3.41 9.09 -11.55
CA ASP A 40 3.48 10.29 -10.72
C ASP A 40 2.40 11.31 -11.12
N GLU A 41 2.06 11.44 -12.42
CA GLU A 41 0.95 12.26 -12.91
C GLU A 41 -0.42 11.77 -12.40
N GLU A 42 -0.74 10.50 -12.59
CA GLU A 42 -2.01 9.91 -12.15
C GLU A 42 -2.16 9.93 -10.62
N VAL A 43 -1.08 9.63 -9.89
CA VAL A 43 -1.07 9.72 -8.43
C VAL A 43 -1.24 11.18 -8.00
N GLY A 44 -0.53 12.12 -8.64
CA GLY A 44 -0.65 13.55 -8.37
C GLY A 44 -2.09 14.05 -8.51
N TYR A 45 -2.76 13.70 -9.61
CA TYR A 45 -4.16 14.06 -9.84
C TYR A 45 -5.09 13.61 -8.69
N ILE A 46 -4.85 12.42 -8.13
CA ILE A 46 -5.63 11.93 -7.00
C ILE A 46 -5.27 12.69 -5.72
N LEU A 47 -3.98 12.92 -5.45
CA LEU A 47 -3.53 13.64 -4.25
C LEU A 47 -4.00 15.09 -4.22
N ASP A 48 -4.06 15.74 -5.38
CA ASP A 48 -4.53 17.12 -5.57
C ASP A 48 -6.01 17.30 -5.24
N LEU A 49 -6.79 16.22 -5.09
CA LEU A 49 -8.17 16.24 -4.59
C LEU A 49 -8.25 16.52 -3.07
N GLY A 50 -7.14 16.81 -2.40
CA GLY A 50 -7.09 17.08 -0.96
C GLY A 50 -6.93 15.81 -0.11
N ILE A 51 -6.29 14.78 -0.66
CA ILE A 51 -6.02 13.53 0.06
C ILE A 51 -4.71 13.67 0.84
N ASP A 52 -4.74 13.38 2.14
CA ASP A 52 -3.55 13.33 2.99
C ASP A 52 -2.79 12.02 2.76
N PHE A 53 -1.70 12.08 2.00
CA PHE A 53 -0.85 10.92 1.74
C PHE A 53 0.33 10.83 2.70
N ARG A 54 0.39 9.73 3.45
CA ARG A 54 1.44 9.41 4.41
C ARG A 54 2.23 8.19 3.93
N GLY A 55 3.21 8.48 3.08
CA GLY A 55 4.17 7.48 2.59
C GLY A 55 5.21 7.10 3.64
N GLY A 56 5.79 5.91 3.50
CA GLY A 56 6.79 5.37 4.43
C GLY A 56 6.21 4.91 5.77
N GLN A 57 4.88 4.92 5.93
CA GLN A 57 4.20 4.55 7.17
C GLN A 57 3.44 3.24 7.00
N ARG A 58 4.03 2.18 7.56
CA ARG A 58 3.40 0.86 7.61
C ARG A 58 2.40 0.79 8.78
N ILE A 59 1.22 0.27 8.50
CA ILE A 59 0.21 -0.02 9.51
C ILE A 59 0.21 -1.51 9.86
N ASP A 60 0.44 -1.82 11.13
CA ASP A 60 0.42 -3.20 11.64
C ASP A 60 -0.86 -3.55 12.40
N SER A 61 -1.63 -2.55 12.88
CA SER A 61 -2.87 -2.78 13.62
C SER A 61 -3.98 -1.84 13.18
N LEU A 62 -5.06 -2.41 12.63
CA LEU A 62 -6.27 -1.67 12.29
C LEU A 62 -6.99 -1.16 13.54
N LYS A 63 -6.85 -1.85 14.68
CA LYS A 63 -7.42 -1.40 15.96
C LYS A 63 -6.77 -0.09 16.44
N ALA A 64 -5.47 0.08 16.20
CA ALA A 64 -4.77 1.30 16.55
C ALA A 64 -5.31 2.48 15.70
N LEU A 65 -5.45 2.28 14.39
CA LEU A 65 -6.07 3.29 13.52
C LEU A 65 -7.50 3.65 13.95
N LEU A 66 -8.34 2.66 14.25
CA LEU A 66 -9.69 2.95 14.72
C LEU A 66 -9.68 3.73 16.06
N ALA A 67 -8.73 3.45 16.95
CA ALA A 67 -8.56 4.19 18.20
C ALA A 67 -8.06 5.64 17.99
N GLU A 68 -7.40 5.94 16.87
CA GLU A 68 -7.04 7.32 16.46
C GLU A 68 -8.25 8.14 15.98
N GLY A 69 -9.44 7.55 15.92
CA GLY A 69 -10.69 8.24 15.60
C GLY A 69 -11.01 8.31 14.12
N PHE A 70 -10.59 7.31 13.33
CA PHE A 70 -11.07 7.13 11.96
C PHE A 70 -12.40 6.37 11.95
N ASP A 71 -13.39 6.88 11.22
CA ASP A 71 -14.73 6.29 11.16
C ASP A 71 -14.78 5.00 10.34
N ALA A 72 -13.97 4.91 9.28
CA ALA A 72 -13.88 3.74 8.44
C ALA A 72 -12.45 3.49 7.97
N VAL A 73 -12.11 2.21 7.80
CA VAL A 73 -10.79 1.79 7.33
C VAL A 73 -10.97 0.83 6.16
N PHE A 74 -10.33 1.16 5.05
CA PHE A 74 -10.23 0.32 3.86
C PHE A 74 -8.83 -0.27 3.75
N VAL A 75 -8.78 -1.57 3.48
CA VAL A 75 -7.53 -2.32 3.46
C VAL A 75 -7.19 -2.71 2.03
N GLY A 76 -6.22 -2.03 1.45
CA GLY A 76 -5.84 -2.14 0.03
C GLY A 76 -4.44 -2.70 -0.23
N CYS A 77 -3.87 -3.46 0.71
CA CYS A 77 -2.47 -3.88 0.69
C CYS A 77 -2.03 -4.90 -0.38
N GLY A 78 -2.97 -5.40 -1.18
CA GLY A 78 -2.69 -6.43 -2.18
C GLY A 78 -2.11 -7.73 -1.60
N ALA A 79 -1.41 -8.49 -2.44
CA ALA A 79 -0.80 -9.78 -2.08
C ALA A 79 0.74 -9.69 -2.15
N PRO A 80 1.39 -9.18 -1.10
CA PRO A 80 2.82 -8.88 -1.13
C PRO A 80 3.77 -10.08 -1.00
N ARG A 81 3.26 -11.29 -0.76
CA ARG A 81 4.04 -12.52 -0.67
C ARG A 81 3.59 -13.47 -1.76
N GLY A 82 4.55 -13.94 -2.55
CA GLY A 82 4.34 -15.03 -3.50
C GLY A 82 4.12 -16.35 -2.76
N ARG A 83 3.41 -17.28 -3.42
CA ARG A 83 3.27 -18.64 -2.93
C ARG A 83 4.61 -19.35 -3.05
N ASP A 84 5.07 -19.96 -1.96
CA ASP A 84 6.26 -20.81 -2.01
C ASP A 84 5.89 -22.16 -2.63
N LEU A 85 6.79 -22.71 -3.45
CA LEU A 85 6.60 -23.99 -4.12
C LEU A 85 7.62 -24.98 -3.57
N ASP A 86 7.12 -26.08 -3.02
CA ASP A 86 7.94 -27.15 -2.46
C ASP A 86 8.45 -28.05 -3.60
N LEU A 87 9.60 -27.66 -4.17
CA LEU A 87 10.26 -28.38 -5.26
C LEU A 87 11.61 -28.92 -4.77
N PRO A 88 11.91 -30.21 -4.99
CA PRO A 88 13.20 -30.78 -4.63
C PRO A 88 14.33 -30.06 -5.40
N GLY A 89 15.30 -29.49 -4.67
CA GLY A 89 16.44 -28.75 -5.24
C GLY A 89 16.41 -27.22 -5.02
N ARG A 90 15.30 -26.66 -4.53
CA ARG A 90 15.15 -25.21 -4.24
C ARG A 90 16.01 -24.71 -3.06
N ALA A 91 16.46 -25.63 -2.20
CA ALA A 91 17.21 -25.33 -0.98
C ALA A 91 18.70 -25.04 -1.18
N ARG A 92 19.24 -25.06 -2.41
CA ARG A 92 20.65 -24.67 -2.63
C ARG A 92 20.74 -23.14 -2.66
N PRO A 93 21.31 -22.49 -1.63
CA PRO A 93 21.37 -21.03 -1.60
C PRO A 93 22.37 -20.56 -2.65
N ARG A 94 21.94 -19.69 -3.57
CA ARG A 94 22.88 -18.76 -4.20
C ARG A 94 23.23 -17.71 -3.14
N PRO A 95 24.49 -17.28 -2.99
CA PRO A 95 24.85 -16.27 -2.01
C PRO A 95 24.35 -14.90 -2.48
N SER A 96 23.09 -14.58 -2.19
CA SER A 96 22.60 -13.20 -2.17
C SER A 96 21.40 -13.10 -1.22
N THR A 97 21.70 -12.60 -0.02
CA THR A 97 20.84 -11.81 0.88
C THR A 97 19.54 -12.43 1.42
N SER A 98 19.55 -12.58 2.74
CA SER A 98 18.53 -13.06 3.65
C SER A 98 17.13 -12.46 3.49
N THR A 99 16.10 -13.30 3.47
CA THR A 99 14.83 -13.01 4.15
C THR A 99 14.26 -14.32 4.66
N SER A 100 14.23 -14.49 5.99
CA SER A 100 13.64 -15.65 6.65
C SER A 100 12.12 -15.64 6.47
N ALA A 101 11.59 -16.72 5.90
CA ALA A 101 10.15 -16.97 5.84
C ALA A 101 9.70 -17.49 7.21
N SER A 102 9.25 -16.59 8.09
CA SER A 102 8.51 -16.99 9.29
C SER A 102 7.01 -17.05 8.97
N THR A 103 6.43 -18.19 9.32
CA THR A 103 5.03 -18.55 9.28
C THR A 103 4.20 -17.51 10.04
N GLY A 104 3.59 -16.59 9.31
CA GLY A 104 2.72 -15.55 9.86
C GLY A 104 1.91 -14.91 8.76
N TRP A 105 0.63 -14.69 9.05
CA TRP A 105 -0.41 -14.05 8.20
C TRP A 105 0.19 -13.02 7.21
N PRO A 106 -0.24 -12.96 5.93
CA PRO A 106 0.23 -11.97 4.96
C PRO A 106 0.11 -10.56 5.54
N ARG A 107 1.26 -9.97 5.87
CA ARG A 107 1.35 -8.69 6.58
C ARG A 107 1.07 -7.57 5.59
N CYS A 108 -0.08 -6.93 5.76
CA CYS A 108 -0.64 -5.87 4.92
C CYS A 108 0.35 -4.69 4.78
N ARG A 109 0.63 -4.22 3.54
CA ARG A 109 1.61 -3.15 3.23
C ARG A 109 0.99 -1.73 3.12
N SER A 110 -0.28 -1.59 2.77
CA SER A 110 -0.99 -0.31 2.73
C SER A 110 -2.39 -0.41 3.33
N ALA A 111 -2.83 0.66 3.99
CA ALA A 111 -4.15 0.82 4.55
C ALA A 111 -4.65 2.23 4.22
N THR A 112 -5.81 2.34 3.57
CA THR A 112 -6.47 3.60 3.32
C THR A 112 -7.49 3.81 4.43
N SER A 113 -7.28 4.81 5.29
CA SER A 113 -8.26 5.16 6.32
C SER A 113 -9.05 6.38 5.89
N THR A 114 -10.33 6.40 6.22
CA THR A 114 -11.23 7.50 5.92
C THR A 114 -11.77 8.05 7.23
N ARG A 115 -11.65 9.37 7.43
CA ARG A 115 -12.42 10.11 8.43
C ARG A 115 -13.63 10.71 7.71
N SER A 116 -14.82 10.49 8.26
CA SER A 116 -15.98 11.27 7.88
C SER A 116 -15.70 12.73 8.26
N ALA A 117 -15.93 13.64 7.30
CA ALA A 117 -16.02 15.04 7.62
C ALA A 117 -17.31 15.22 8.42
N SER A 118 -17.19 15.48 9.71
CA SER A 118 -18.31 16.01 10.48
C SER A 118 -18.52 17.46 10.06
N ALA A 119 -19.51 17.68 9.19
CA ALA A 119 -20.35 18.87 9.14
C ALA A 119 -21.65 18.54 8.40
#